data_AF-A0A4T0BKS1-F1
#
_entry.id   AF-A0A4T0BKS1-F1
#
_cell.length_a   1.000
_cell.length_b   1.000
_cell.length_c   1.000
_cell.angle_alpha   90.00
_cell.angle_beta   90.00
_cell.angle_gamma   90.00
#
_symmetry.space_group_name_H-M   'P 1'
#
loop_
_entity.id
_entity.type
_entity.pdbx_description
1 polymer ?
#
loop_
_entity_poly.entity_id
_entity_poly.type
_entity_poly.pdbx_seq_one_letter_code
_entity_poly.pdbx_strand_id
1 'polypeptide(L)'
;MLPCNNLVDCSVTSNPTKIEGETHEVLNELVIDRGPSSYISSLDLYANDSLVTRISADGIILSTPTGSTAYSLSAGGSLVHPEIPAILLTPICPHTLSFRPMILNDSMELKVSVPTKGRGGGFVSFDGKGRIQLGLGDEVVVRASKYPFPTVLSQPMEWFDAISRTLRWNTRAADQKDWAGRDADDKDDELDEDGAAKGSKEPEFDIDFEDEMDSVRDSGYSGSSSTA
;
A
#
# COMPACT_ATOMS: atom_id res chain seq x y z
N MET A 1 15.39 23.36 -17.97
CA MET A 1 13.91 23.40 -17.90
C MET A 1 13.57 22.92 -16.50
N LEU A 2 12.87 23.71 -15.70
CA LEU A 2 12.51 23.28 -14.34
C LEU A 2 11.43 22.20 -14.47
N PRO A 3 11.56 21.03 -13.82
CA PRO A 3 10.45 20.09 -13.74
C PRO A 3 9.27 20.79 -13.05
N CYS A 4 8.15 20.83 -13.77
CA CYS A 4 6.88 21.31 -13.25
C CYS A 4 6.21 20.14 -12.55
N ASN A 5 6.15 20.16 -11.22
CA ASN A 5 5.39 19.15 -10.49
C ASN A 5 3.91 19.52 -10.52
N ASN A 6 3.08 18.52 -10.78
CA ASN A 6 1.64 18.69 -10.82
C ASN A 6 1.10 18.84 -9.40
N LEU A 7 0.78 20.08 -9.01
CA LEU A 7 -0.13 20.34 -7.91
C LEU A 7 -1.52 19.84 -8.34
N VAL A 8 -2.29 19.26 -7.43
CA VAL A 8 -3.65 18.81 -7.69
C VAL A 8 -4.62 19.79 -7.05
N ASP A 9 -5.50 20.37 -7.87
CA ASP A 9 -6.63 21.16 -7.40
C ASP A 9 -7.76 20.18 -7.07
N CYS A 10 -8.27 20.28 -5.85
CA CYS A 10 -9.36 19.45 -5.40
C CYS A 10 -10.45 20.29 -4.75
N SER A 11 -11.70 20.04 -5.12
CA SER A 11 -12.86 20.75 -4.58
C SER A 11 -13.83 19.76 -3.95
N VAL A 12 -14.33 20.10 -2.76
CA VAL A 12 -15.26 19.26 -2.01
C VAL A 12 -16.66 19.85 -2.13
N THR A 13 -17.50 19.25 -2.97
CA THR A 13 -18.89 19.68 -3.14
C THR A 13 -19.79 18.86 -2.21
N SER A 14 -20.35 19.51 -1.18
CA SER A 14 -21.35 18.88 -0.31
C SER A 14 -22.75 19.02 -0.90
N ASN A 15 -23.36 17.93 -1.39
CA ASN A 15 -24.64 17.89 -2.11
C ASN A 15 -24.72 18.76 -3.40
N PRO A 16 -25.41 18.32 -4.47
CA PRO A 16 -25.60 19.09 -5.71
C PRO A 16 -26.44 20.38 -5.54
N THR A 17 -26.97 20.65 -4.34
CA THR A 17 -27.78 21.83 -4.01
C THR A 17 -27.07 22.84 -3.11
N LYS A 18 -25.86 22.56 -2.62
CA LYS A 18 -25.11 23.45 -1.75
C LYS A 18 -23.95 24.13 -2.50
N ILE A 19 -23.72 25.36 -2.07
CA ILE A 19 -22.80 26.38 -2.58
C ILE A 19 -21.39 25.81 -2.80
N GLU A 20 -20.70 26.30 -3.83
CA GLU A 20 -19.33 25.98 -4.23
C GLU A 20 -18.44 25.51 -3.07
N GLY A 21 -17.91 24.30 -3.22
CA GLY A 21 -17.07 23.63 -2.24
C GLY A 21 -15.77 24.36 -1.90
N GLU A 22 -15.22 24.07 -0.72
CA GLU A 22 -13.85 24.48 -0.40
C GLU A 22 -12.88 23.85 -1.41
N THR A 23 -11.98 24.68 -1.95
CA THR A 23 -10.93 24.25 -2.89
C THR A 23 -9.60 24.17 -2.14
N HIS A 24 -8.90 23.06 -2.33
CA HIS A 24 -7.60 22.79 -1.73
C HIS A 24 -6.59 22.46 -2.83
N GLU A 25 -5.36 22.91 -2.60
CA GLU A 25 -4.20 22.54 -3.39
C GLU A 25 -3.43 21.44 -2.66
N VAL A 26 -3.13 20.36 -3.37
CA VAL A 26 -2.45 19.16 -2.84
C VAL A 26 -1.16 18.93 -3.61
N LEU A 27 -0.06 18.76 -2.88
CA LEU A 27 1.24 18.47 -3.48
C LEU A 27 1.51 16.99 -3.61
N ASN A 28 1.18 16.18 -2.61
CA ASN A 28 1.50 14.76 -2.55
C ASN A 28 0.26 13.90 -2.81
N GLU A 29 -0.72 13.93 -1.91
CA GLU A 29 -1.92 13.12 -2.05
C GLU A 29 -3.14 13.64 -1.33
N LEU A 30 -4.28 13.32 -1.93
CA LEU A 30 -5.59 13.37 -1.34
C LEU A 30 -5.98 11.96 -0.91
N VAL A 31 -6.37 11.81 0.35
CA VAL A 31 -6.76 10.52 0.92
C VAL A 31 -8.22 10.60 1.33
N ILE A 32 -9.04 9.67 0.83
CA ILE A 32 -10.41 9.48 1.28
C ILE A 32 -10.48 8.16 2.04
N ASP A 33 -10.84 8.19 3.31
CA ASP A 33 -10.92 7.01 4.18
C ASP A 33 -12.24 6.95 4.95
N ARG A 34 -12.54 5.80 5.56
CA ARG A 34 -13.76 5.58 6.37
C ARG A 34 -13.79 6.36 7.70
N GLY A 35 -12.68 6.97 8.10
CA GLY A 35 -12.53 7.67 9.37
C GLY A 35 -12.76 6.77 10.59
N PRO A 36 -13.45 7.25 11.64
CA PRO A 36 -13.74 6.47 12.84
C PRO A 36 -14.85 5.42 12.62
N SER A 37 -15.48 5.37 11.44
CA SER A 37 -16.52 4.40 11.13
C SER A 37 -15.95 2.99 11.11
N SER A 38 -16.65 2.02 11.73
CA SER A 38 -16.31 0.59 11.64
C SER A 38 -16.73 -0.06 10.31
N TYR A 39 -17.54 0.63 9.51
CA TYR A 39 -17.99 0.14 8.21
C TYR A 39 -16.95 0.43 7.13
N ILE A 40 -16.85 -0.49 6.17
CA ILE A 40 -16.06 -0.32 4.94
C ILE A 40 -16.57 0.93 4.18
N SER A 41 -15.63 1.70 3.62
CA SER A 41 -15.97 2.84 2.76
C SER A 41 -16.45 2.33 1.40
N SER A 42 -17.66 2.74 1.02
CA SER A 42 -18.19 2.54 -0.32
C SER A 42 -18.05 3.86 -1.07
N LEU A 43 -17.28 3.88 -2.16
CA LEU A 43 -17.04 5.07 -2.97
C LEU A 43 -17.31 4.78 -4.44
N ASP A 44 -17.89 5.73 -5.16
CA ASP A 44 -18.03 5.64 -6.62
C ASP A 44 -17.00 6.56 -7.27
N LEU A 45 -16.14 5.98 -8.11
CA LEU A 45 -15.14 6.73 -8.86
C LEU A 45 -15.61 6.95 -10.30
N TYR A 46 -15.65 8.22 -10.68
CA TYR A 46 -15.96 8.67 -12.03
C TYR A 46 -14.72 9.32 -12.64
N ALA A 47 -14.52 9.11 -13.94
CA ALA A 47 -13.53 9.82 -14.74
C ALA A 47 -14.25 10.49 -15.91
N ASN A 48 -14.14 11.81 -16.05
CA ASN A 48 -14.88 12.60 -17.04
C ASN A 48 -16.38 12.25 -17.08
N ASP A 49 -17.01 12.20 -15.91
CA ASP A 49 -18.42 11.83 -15.68
C ASP A 49 -18.83 10.38 -16.04
N SER A 50 -17.90 9.53 -16.47
CA SER A 50 -18.14 8.11 -16.67
C SER A 50 -17.79 7.30 -15.42
N LEU A 51 -18.68 6.42 -14.96
CA LEU A 51 -18.41 5.53 -13.84
C LEU A 51 -17.29 4.54 -14.21
N VAL A 52 -16.16 4.65 -13.53
CA VAL A 52 -15.01 3.75 -13.72
C VAL A 52 -15.21 2.49 -12.90
N THR A 53 -15.44 2.66 -11.60
CA THR A 53 -15.59 1.53 -10.67
C THR A 53 -16.25 1.96 -9.37
N ARG A 54 -16.84 0.99 -8.68
CA ARG A 54 -17.29 1.13 -7.30
C ARG A 54 -16.25 0.49 -6.38
N ILE A 55 -15.76 1.29 -5.45
CA ILE A 55 -14.68 0.94 -4.57
C ILE A 55 -15.27 0.55 -3.22
N SER A 56 -14.86 -0.61 -2.72
CA SER A 56 -15.16 -1.08 -1.36
C SER A 56 -13.83 -1.38 -0.68
N ALA A 57 -13.38 -0.44 0.14
CA ALA A 57 -12.05 -0.41 0.71
C ALA A 57 -12.05 0.38 2.03
N ASP A 58 -10.95 0.34 2.78
CA ASP A 58 -10.77 1.27 3.90
C ASP A 58 -10.68 2.72 3.41
N GLY A 59 -10.19 2.90 2.19
CA GLY A 59 -10.11 4.19 1.52
C GLY A 59 -9.44 4.12 0.15
N ILE A 60 -9.20 5.29 -0.41
CA ILE A 60 -8.43 5.48 -1.64
C ILE A 60 -7.48 6.66 -1.50
N ILE A 61 -6.38 6.59 -2.22
CA ILE A 61 -5.37 7.64 -2.33
C ILE A 61 -5.36 8.10 -3.78
N LEU A 62 -5.54 9.40 -3.98
CA LEU A 62 -5.30 10.07 -5.25
C LEU A 62 -4.04 10.91 -5.09
N SER A 63 -2.96 10.51 -5.75
CA SER A 63 -1.63 11.04 -5.53
C SER A 63 -1.03 11.63 -6.79
N THR A 64 -0.17 12.64 -6.61
CA THR A 64 0.68 13.18 -7.66
C THR A 64 1.90 12.29 -7.87
N PRO A 65 2.65 12.48 -8.97
CA PRO A 65 3.92 11.77 -9.18
C PRO A 65 4.91 12.02 -8.02
N THR A 66 4.90 13.21 -7.44
CA THR A 66 5.70 13.56 -6.25
C THR A 66 5.29 12.74 -5.03
N GLY A 67 3.98 12.63 -4.78
CA GLY A 67 3.41 11.82 -3.69
C GLY A 67 3.48 10.31 -3.91
N SER A 68 3.91 9.84 -5.09
CA SER A 68 4.11 8.41 -5.37
C SER A 68 5.11 7.74 -4.42
N THR A 69 5.97 8.54 -3.77
CA THR A 69 6.96 8.11 -2.78
C THR A 69 6.47 8.20 -1.32
N ALA A 70 5.27 8.77 -1.08
CA ALA A 70 4.71 9.03 0.22
C ALA A 70 3.71 7.94 0.62
N TYR A 71 2.47 8.30 1.00
CA TYR A 71 1.50 7.31 1.48
C TYR A 71 1.09 6.32 0.38
N SER A 72 1.06 6.78 -0.88
CA SER A 72 0.79 5.92 -2.04
C SER A 72 1.76 4.74 -2.13
N LEU A 73 3.07 4.97 -1.91
CA LEU A 73 4.07 3.89 -1.89
C LEU A 73 3.78 2.85 -0.82
N SER A 74 3.44 3.33 0.39
CA SER A 74 3.17 2.46 1.54
C SER A 74 1.90 1.62 1.35
N ALA A 75 0.91 2.14 0.62
CA ALA A 75 -0.30 1.42 0.26
C ALA A 75 -0.11 0.45 -0.93
N GLY A 76 1.10 0.33 -1.47
CA GLY A 76 1.42 -0.56 -2.59
C GLY A 76 1.25 0.07 -3.97
N GLY A 77 1.21 1.41 -4.04
CA GLY A 77 1.28 2.17 -5.29
C GLY A 77 2.65 2.12 -5.94
N SER A 78 2.71 2.50 -7.22
CA SER A 78 3.95 2.51 -8.00
C SER A 78 4.74 3.80 -7.79
N LEU A 79 6.07 3.69 -7.81
CA LEU A 79 6.97 4.85 -7.93
C LEU A 79 6.84 5.46 -9.33
N VAL A 80 6.63 6.78 -9.39
CA VAL A 80 6.49 7.51 -10.64
C VAL A 80 7.45 8.70 -10.65
N HIS A 81 8.11 8.92 -11.78
CA HIS A 81 9.03 10.04 -11.94
C HIS A 81 8.25 11.38 -11.91
N PRO A 82 8.73 12.43 -11.22
CA PRO A 82 7.99 13.68 -11.03
C PRO A 82 7.62 14.41 -12.34
N GLU A 83 8.41 14.20 -13.40
CA GLU A 83 8.16 14.79 -14.73
C GLU A 83 7.03 14.11 -15.52
N ILE A 84 6.51 12.96 -15.06
CA ILE A 84 5.43 12.27 -15.76
C ILE A 84 4.10 12.92 -15.38
N PRO A 85 3.36 13.52 -16.33
CA PRO A 85 2.06 14.10 -16.05
C PRO A 85 1.02 12.99 -15.80
N ALA A 86 0.78 12.68 -14.53
CA ALA A 86 -0.13 11.62 -14.14
C ALA A 86 -0.80 11.87 -12.78
N ILE A 87 -1.94 11.22 -12.58
CA ILE A 87 -2.60 11.07 -11.28
C ILE A 87 -2.59 9.58 -10.93
N LEU A 88 -2.08 9.24 -9.76
CA LEU A 88 -2.03 7.88 -9.26
C LEU A 88 -3.26 7.61 -8.40
N LEU A 89 -3.92 6.49 -8.65
CA LEU A 89 -5.00 5.97 -7.81
C LEU A 89 -4.52 4.70 -7.11
N THR A 90 -4.46 4.72 -5.78
CA THR A 90 -4.03 3.58 -4.96
C THR A 90 -5.11 3.25 -3.94
N PRO A 91 -5.70 2.05 -3.96
CA PRO A 91 -6.63 1.63 -2.91
C PRO A 91 -5.95 1.34 -1.57
N ILE A 92 -6.63 1.65 -0.47
CA ILE A 92 -6.20 1.25 0.88
C ILE A 92 -7.00 0.03 1.30
N CYS A 93 -6.35 -1.12 1.40
CA CYS A 93 -6.94 -2.39 1.83
C CYS A 93 -8.28 -2.70 1.12
N PRO A 94 -8.29 -2.85 -0.23
CA PRO A 94 -9.52 -3.12 -0.96
C PRO A 94 -10.09 -4.50 -0.62
N HIS A 95 -11.40 -4.56 -0.40
CA HIS A 95 -12.13 -5.81 -0.20
C HIS A 95 -12.44 -6.56 -1.50
N THR A 96 -11.98 -6.03 -2.64
CA THR A 96 -12.10 -6.64 -3.96
C THR A 96 -10.73 -7.09 -4.44
N LEU A 97 -10.59 -8.39 -4.75
CA LEU A 97 -9.32 -9.00 -5.18
C LEU A 97 -8.76 -8.44 -6.51
N SER A 98 -9.63 -7.87 -7.35
CA SER A 98 -9.25 -7.33 -8.66
C SER A 98 -8.87 -5.86 -8.65
N PHE A 99 -9.02 -5.14 -7.53
CA PHE A 99 -8.72 -3.71 -7.52
C PHE A 99 -7.23 -3.46 -7.33
N ARG A 100 -6.59 -2.93 -8.36
CA ARG A 100 -5.14 -2.67 -8.41
C ARG A 100 -4.89 -1.16 -8.50
N PRO A 101 -3.71 -0.68 -8.07
CA PRO A 101 -3.29 0.68 -8.32
C PRO A 101 -3.30 1.00 -9.82
N MET A 102 -3.70 2.23 -10.17
CA MET A 102 -3.81 2.71 -11.54
C MET A 102 -3.09 4.04 -11.71
N ILE A 103 -2.50 4.26 -12.88
CA ILE A 103 -1.90 5.54 -13.28
C ILE A 103 -2.81 6.12 -14.36
N LEU A 104 -3.36 7.30 -14.09
CA LEU A 104 -4.30 8.02 -14.94
C LEU A 104 -3.63 9.28 -15.50
N ASN A 105 -4.14 9.77 -16.62
CA ASN A 105 -3.65 11.02 -17.22
C ASN A 105 -4.09 12.22 -16.36
N ASP A 106 -3.21 13.18 -16.15
CA ASP A 106 -3.47 14.41 -15.38
C ASP A 106 -4.52 15.33 -16.02
N SER A 107 -4.77 15.17 -17.31
CA SER A 107 -5.80 15.89 -18.07
C SER A 107 -7.22 15.39 -17.76
N MET A 108 -7.36 14.27 -17.06
CA MET A 108 -8.66 13.72 -16.67
C MET A 108 -9.19 14.40 -15.41
N GLU A 109 -10.50 14.60 -15.36
CA GLU A 109 -11.20 14.98 -14.16
C GLU A 109 -11.67 13.73 -13.43
N LEU A 110 -11.22 13.55 -12.19
CA LEU A 110 -11.64 12.45 -11.34
C LEU A 110 -12.66 12.97 -10.33
N LYS A 111 -13.75 12.23 -10.15
CA LYS A 111 -14.78 12.55 -9.18
C LYS A 111 -15.05 11.34 -8.31
N VAL A 112 -14.91 11.52 -7.00
CA VAL A 112 -15.16 10.49 -6.00
C VAL A 112 -16.42 10.87 -5.26
N SER A 113 -17.46 10.06 -5.38
CA SER A 113 -18.77 10.30 -4.74
C SER A 113 -18.99 9.31 -3.62
N VAL A 114 -19.51 9.78 -2.48
CA VAL A 114 -20.00 8.92 -1.41
C VAL A 114 -21.45 8.53 -1.73
N PRO A 115 -21.78 7.26 -1.99
CA PRO A 115 -23.13 6.85 -2.38
C PRO A 115 -24.17 7.18 -1.32
N THR A 116 -25.31 7.73 -1.74
CA THR A 116 -26.42 8.09 -0.83
C THR A 116 -27.05 6.91 -0.08
N LYS A 117 -26.90 5.69 -0.62
CA LYS A 117 -27.38 4.44 -0.02
C LYS A 117 -26.33 3.75 0.86
N GLY A 118 -25.21 4.41 1.14
CA GLY A 118 -24.13 3.89 1.98
C GLY A 118 -24.50 3.81 3.47
N ARG A 119 -23.72 3.05 4.23
CA ARG A 119 -23.89 2.88 5.70
C ARG A 119 -23.08 3.86 6.53
N GLY A 120 -22.12 4.57 5.93
CA GLY A 120 -21.26 5.53 6.59
C GLY A 120 -20.75 6.57 5.60
N GLY A 121 -20.39 7.74 6.11
CA GLY A 121 -19.69 8.77 5.35
C GLY A 121 -18.21 8.43 5.18
N GLY A 122 -17.42 9.45 4.86
CA GLY A 122 -15.97 9.33 4.78
C GLY A 122 -15.28 10.56 5.36
N PHE A 123 -13.97 10.54 5.35
CA PHE A 123 -13.14 11.71 5.61
C PHE A 123 -12.19 11.88 4.43
N VAL A 124 -12.07 13.11 3.95
CA VAL A 124 -11.03 13.48 3.00
C VAL A 124 -9.93 14.23 3.75
N SER A 125 -8.68 13.98 3.39
CA SER A 125 -7.53 14.71 3.89
C SER A 125 -6.60 15.08 2.74
N PHE A 126 -5.88 16.18 2.93
CA PHE A 126 -5.05 16.83 1.92
C PHE A 126 -3.63 16.91 2.47
N ASP A 127 -2.67 16.23 1.83
CA ASP A 127 -1.27 16.14 2.28
C ASP A 127 -1.10 15.72 3.75
N GLY A 128 -1.97 14.78 4.20
CA GLY A 128 -1.99 14.30 5.58
C GLY A 128 -2.51 15.31 6.60
N LYS A 129 -3.08 16.44 6.16
CA LYS A 129 -3.63 17.52 6.98
C LYS A 129 -5.07 17.84 6.54
N GLY A 130 -5.73 18.75 7.27
CA GLY A 130 -7.01 19.33 6.85
C GLY A 130 -8.11 18.30 6.61
N ARG A 131 -8.42 17.47 7.62
CA ARG A 131 -9.48 16.46 7.48
C ARG A 131 -10.86 17.12 7.40
N ILE A 132 -11.58 16.86 6.31
CA ILE A 132 -12.98 17.28 6.12
C ILE A 132 -13.85 16.04 6.13
N GLN A 133 -14.97 16.11 6.85
CA GLN A 133 -15.95 15.04 6.89
C GLN A 133 -16.83 15.08 5.63
N LEU A 134 -16.94 13.95 4.94
CA LEU A 134 -17.81 13.74 3.79
C LEU A 134 -19.11 13.06 4.22
N GLY A 135 -20.24 13.69 3.92
CA GLY A 135 -21.56 13.12 4.08
C GLY A 135 -21.95 12.18 2.95
N LEU A 136 -23.08 11.50 3.11
CA LEU A 136 -23.69 10.70 2.05
C LEU A 136 -24.17 11.64 0.92
N GLY A 137 -23.78 11.35 -0.32
CA GLY A 137 -24.08 12.19 -1.50
C GLY A 137 -23.09 13.33 -1.74
N ASP A 138 -22.06 13.46 -0.91
CA ASP A 138 -20.99 14.44 -1.14
C ASP A 138 -20.01 13.91 -2.20
N GLU A 139 -19.41 14.84 -2.94
CA GLU A 139 -18.51 14.57 -4.03
C GLU A 139 -17.20 15.34 -3.88
N VAL A 140 -16.09 14.67 -4.14
CA VAL A 140 -14.76 15.27 -4.22
C VAL A 140 -14.32 15.23 -5.66
N VAL A 141 -14.05 16.39 -6.24
CA VAL A 141 -13.55 16.53 -7.60
C VAL A 141 -12.06 16.82 -7.54
N VAL A 142 -11.28 16.11 -8.34
CA VAL A 142 -9.82 16.13 -8.36
C VAL A 142 -9.36 16.38 -9.79
N ARG A 143 -8.54 17.41 -9.98
CA ARG A 143 -8.02 17.86 -11.27
C ARG A 143 -6.56 18.27 -11.13
N ALA A 144 -5.79 18.19 -12.22
CA ALA A 144 -4.48 18.83 -12.24
C ALA A 144 -4.64 20.36 -12.12
N SER A 145 -3.83 20.98 -11.26
CA SER A 145 -3.83 22.41 -11.07
C SER A 145 -3.29 23.14 -12.29
N LYS A 146 -3.76 24.37 -12.49
CA LYS A 146 -3.21 25.28 -13.51
C LYS A 146 -1.86 25.86 -13.10
N TYR A 147 -1.49 25.73 -11.83
CA TYR A 147 -0.29 26.32 -11.25
C TYR A 147 0.69 25.22 -10.80
N PRO A 148 1.55 24.71 -11.70
CA PRO A 148 2.53 23.70 -11.32
C PRO A 148 3.55 24.27 -10.34
N PHE A 149 4.03 23.41 -9.45
CA PHE A 149 5.04 23.78 -8.46
C PHE A 149 6.46 23.68 -9.05
N PRO A 150 7.20 24.79 -9.21
CA PRO A 150 8.53 24.76 -9.80
C PRO A 150 9.52 24.12 -8.82
N THR A 151 10.19 23.04 -9.25
CA THR A 151 11.21 22.37 -8.44
C THR A 151 12.59 22.60 -9.04
N VAL A 152 13.57 22.94 -8.21
CA VAL A 152 14.97 23.10 -8.61
C VAL A 152 15.73 21.81 -8.27
N LEU A 153 16.35 21.21 -9.28
CA LEU A 153 17.25 20.06 -9.11
C LEU A 153 18.69 20.52 -9.23
N SER A 154 19.56 20.00 -8.37
CA SER A 154 21.00 20.23 -8.46
C SER A 154 21.62 19.36 -9.56
N GLN A 155 21.06 18.18 -9.83
CA GLN A 155 21.59 17.22 -10.81
C GLN A 155 20.46 16.50 -11.57
N PRO A 156 20.65 16.12 -12.84
CA PRO A 156 19.62 15.43 -13.62
C PRO A 156 19.16 14.09 -13.05
N MET A 157 20.04 13.37 -12.33
CA MET A 157 19.75 12.05 -11.75
C MET A 157 19.41 12.09 -10.26
N GLU A 158 19.25 13.28 -9.69
CA GLU A 158 19.05 13.47 -8.25
C GLU A 158 17.85 12.69 -7.70
N TRP A 159 16.79 12.51 -8.50
CA TRP A 159 15.63 11.70 -8.12
C TRP A 159 15.97 10.22 -7.92
N PHE A 160 16.71 9.61 -8.84
CA PHE A 160 17.15 8.21 -8.73
C PHE A 160 18.13 8.02 -7.57
N ASP A 161 19.00 8.99 -7.34
CA ASP A 161 19.93 8.99 -6.22
C ASP A 161 19.19 9.12 -4.88
N ALA A 162 18.15 9.97 -4.82
CA ALA A 162 17.28 10.10 -3.65
C ALA A 162 16.55 8.79 -3.35
N ILE A 163 15.93 8.15 -4.34
CA ILE A 163 15.24 6.87 -4.15
C ILE A 163 16.22 5.77 -3.74
N SER A 164 17.40 5.71 -4.37
CA SER A 164 18.41 4.69 -4.06
C SER A 164 18.93 4.82 -2.63
N ARG A 165 19.13 6.04 -2.13
CA ARG A 165 19.51 6.29 -0.73
C ARG A 165 18.40 5.95 0.25
N THR A 166 17.15 6.30 -0.07
CA THR A 166 16.01 6.14 0.82
C THR A 166 15.52 4.69 0.90
N LEU A 167 15.37 4.01 -0.24
CA LEU A 167 14.84 2.64 -0.31
C LEU A 167 15.92 1.56 -0.21
N ARG A 168 17.20 1.92 -0.38
CA ARG A 168 18.36 1.00 -0.30
C ARG A 168 18.24 -0.27 -1.15
N TRP A 169 17.43 -0.23 -2.21
CA TRP A 169 17.15 -1.36 -3.11
C TRP A 169 18.37 -1.95 -3.85
N ASN A 170 19.48 -1.21 -3.97
CA ASN A 170 20.74 -1.71 -4.51
C ASN A 170 21.67 -2.30 -3.43
N THR A 171 21.29 -2.23 -2.15
CA THR A 171 22.04 -2.85 -1.06
C THR A 171 21.51 -4.27 -0.88
N ARG A 172 22.24 -5.26 -1.40
CA ARG A 172 21.99 -6.65 -1.04
C ARG A 172 22.28 -6.81 0.46
N ALA A 173 21.25 -7.04 1.27
CA ALA A 173 21.42 -7.37 2.67
C ALA A 173 22.09 -8.75 2.74
N ALA A 174 23.39 -8.75 3.03
CA ALA A 174 24.29 -9.88 3.01
C ALA A 174 24.49 -10.50 1.62
N ASP A 175 25.74 -10.54 1.16
CA ASP A 175 26.19 -11.65 0.32
C ASP A 175 25.71 -12.92 1.02
N GLN A 176 24.70 -13.60 0.46
CA GLN A 176 24.37 -14.95 0.88
C GLN A 176 25.71 -15.70 0.83
N LYS A 177 26.21 -16.13 1.99
CA LYS A 177 27.36 -17.04 2.02
C LYS A 177 27.03 -18.14 1.04
N ASP A 178 27.85 -18.26 0.00
CA ASP A 178 27.75 -19.34 -0.95
C ASP A 178 27.68 -20.62 -0.12
N TRP A 179 26.71 -21.47 -0.40
CA TRP A 179 26.63 -22.77 0.25
C TRP A 179 27.88 -23.54 -0.17
N ALA A 180 28.94 -23.46 0.65
CA ALA A 180 30.08 -24.34 0.54
C ALA A 180 29.53 -25.73 0.83
N GLY A 181 29.28 -26.49 -0.24
CA GLY A 181 28.85 -27.87 -0.14
C GLY A 181 29.71 -28.59 0.89
N ARG A 182 29.06 -29.29 1.80
CA ARG A 182 29.69 -30.42 2.48
C ARG A 182 30.03 -31.42 1.39
N ASP A 183 31.22 -31.26 0.80
CA ASP A 183 31.90 -32.39 0.19
C ASP A 183 32.16 -33.36 1.33
N ALA A 184 31.41 -34.46 1.30
CA ALA A 184 31.73 -35.67 2.00
C ALA A 184 33.08 -36.14 1.49
N ASP A 185 34.12 -35.98 2.29
CA ASP A 185 35.28 -36.85 2.25
C ASP A 185 35.52 -37.37 3.66
N ASP A 186 35.11 -38.63 3.84
CA ASP A 186 35.62 -39.52 4.86
C ASP A 186 37.16 -39.44 4.88
N LYS A 187 37.72 -39.15 6.05
CA LYS A 187 39.00 -39.74 6.52
C LYS A 187 39.25 -39.43 7.99
N ASP A 188 39.10 -40.50 8.76
CA ASP A 188 40.01 -41.05 9.76
C ASP A 188 40.39 -40.22 11.00
N ASP A 189 40.15 -40.88 12.12
CA ASP A 189 40.57 -40.64 13.49
C ASP A 189 42.01 -40.10 13.65
N GLU A 190 42.19 -39.08 14.51
CA GLU A 190 43.31 -39.00 15.45
C GLU A 190 42.98 -38.04 16.62
N LEU A 191 43.22 -38.50 17.85
CA LEU A 191 42.99 -37.80 19.12
C LEU A 191 44.16 -36.89 19.51
N ASP A 192 43.79 -35.74 20.07
CA ASP A 192 44.42 -34.88 21.10
C ASP A 192 45.89 -34.44 21.03
N GLU A 193 46.12 -33.11 21.12
CA GLU A 193 46.78 -32.48 22.28
C GLU A 193 46.56 -30.93 22.27
N ASP A 194 46.32 -30.36 23.46
CA ASP A 194 46.39 -28.93 23.83
C ASP A 194 45.18 -27.97 23.61
N GLY A 195 44.14 -28.15 24.43
CA GLY A 195 43.71 -27.14 25.43
C GLY A 195 43.19 -25.76 25.01
N ALA A 196 41.86 -25.59 24.97
CA ALA A 196 41.09 -24.56 25.73
C ALA A 196 39.61 -24.51 25.31
N ALA A 197 38.70 -24.69 26.27
CA ALA A 197 37.26 -24.66 26.06
C ALA A 197 36.68 -23.24 25.93
N LYS A 198 35.74 -23.03 25.00
CA LYS A 198 34.62 -22.10 25.20
C LYS A 198 33.41 -22.51 24.35
N GLY A 199 32.38 -23.02 25.04
CA GLY A 199 31.08 -23.31 24.44
C GLY A 199 30.24 -22.06 24.21
N SER A 200 29.40 -22.12 23.18
CA SER A 200 28.06 -21.54 23.16
C SER A 200 27.25 -22.11 21.99
N LYS A 201 26.34 -23.04 22.33
CA LYS A 201 25.06 -23.42 21.68
C LYS A 201 24.97 -23.44 20.14
N GLU A 202 24.82 -24.64 19.61
CA GLU A 202 24.11 -24.89 18.35
C GLU A 202 22.60 -24.58 18.54
N PRO A 203 21.91 -23.95 17.58
CA PRO A 203 20.46 -24.03 17.53
C PRO A 203 20.07 -25.41 16.96
N GLU A 204 19.61 -26.26 17.86
CA GLU A 204 18.90 -27.52 17.59
C GLU A 204 17.69 -27.21 16.68
N PHE A 205 17.75 -27.69 15.44
CA PHE A 205 16.65 -27.62 14.46
C PHE A 205 16.01 -29.01 14.37
N ASP A 206 15.27 -29.37 15.41
CA ASP A 206 14.49 -30.61 15.44
C ASP A 206 13.11 -30.33 14.86
N ILE A 207 12.96 -30.66 13.57
CA ILE A 207 11.64 -30.85 12.96
C ILE A 207 11.49 -32.34 12.70
N ASP A 208 11.02 -33.08 13.70
CA ASP A 208 10.63 -34.48 13.56
C ASP A 208 9.24 -34.57 12.93
N PHE A 209 9.22 -34.73 11.60
CA PHE A 209 8.10 -35.36 10.91
C PHE A 209 8.49 -36.82 10.67
N GLU A 210 7.85 -37.76 11.36
CA GLU A 210 7.32 -38.99 10.75
C GLU A 210 6.50 -39.82 11.73
N ASP A 211 5.52 -40.50 11.13
CA ASP A 211 4.42 -41.26 11.69
C ASP A 211 4.85 -42.52 12.45
N GLU A 212 4.17 -42.85 13.57
CA GLU A 212 3.96 -44.25 13.94
C GLU A 212 2.69 -44.45 14.81
N MET A 213 1.64 -44.92 14.11
CA MET A 213 0.85 -46.13 14.40
C MET A 213 0.71 -46.63 15.86
N ASP A 214 -0.55 -46.66 16.31
CA ASP A 214 -1.20 -47.60 17.25
C ASP A 214 -0.64 -47.84 18.67
N SER A 215 -1.39 -47.41 19.70
CA SER A 215 -2.08 -48.34 20.62
C SER A 215 -2.89 -47.65 21.74
N VAL A 216 -4.21 -47.83 21.65
CA VAL A 216 -5.19 -48.13 22.74
C VAL A 216 -5.21 -47.25 24.02
N ARG A 217 -6.34 -46.54 24.19
CA ARG A 217 -7.23 -46.42 25.40
C ARG A 217 -7.88 -45.03 25.43
N ASP A 218 -9.05 -44.89 24.83
CA ASP A 218 -10.36 -44.90 25.52
C ASP A 218 -10.58 -43.71 26.48
N SER A 219 -11.27 -42.69 26.00
CA SER A 219 -12.35 -42.08 26.77
C SER A 219 -13.45 -41.64 25.80
N GLY A 220 -14.45 -42.51 25.71
CA GLY A 220 -15.56 -42.36 24.79
C GLY A 220 -16.40 -41.09 24.96
N TYR A 221 -16.97 -40.66 23.84
CA TYR A 221 -18.38 -40.32 23.82
C TYR A 221 -18.99 -40.93 22.55
N SER A 222 -19.82 -41.94 22.78
CA SER A 222 -20.48 -42.75 21.78
C SER A 222 -21.78 -42.12 21.30
N GLY A 223 -22.00 -42.16 19.99
CA GLY A 223 -23.30 -42.36 19.35
C GLY A 223 -24.25 -41.15 19.38
N SER A 224 -24.99 -40.84 18.31
CA SER A 224 -25.39 -41.71 17.21
C SER A 224 -25.84 -40.86 16.03
N SER A 225 -25.44 -41.34 14.85
CA SER A 225 -26.02 -41.06 13.54
C SER A 225 -27.55 -41.03 13.53
N SER A 226 -28.11 -40.21 12.64
CA SER A 226 -29.07 -40.70 11.65
C SER A 226 -29.11 -39.74 10.46
N THR A 227 -28.76 -40.28 9.29
CA THR A 227 -29.15 -39.78 7.97
C THR A 227 -30.67 -39.81 7.82
N ALA A 228 -31.24 -38.68 7.39
CA ALA A 228 -32.30 -38.56 6.39
C ALA A 228 -32.35 -37.09 5.92
#